data_AF-A0A919HFA8-F1
#
_entry.id   AF-A0A919HFA8-F1
#
_cell.length_a   1.000
_cell.length_b   1.000
_cell.length_c   1.000
_cell.angle_alpha   90.00
_cell.angle_beta   90.00
_cell.angle_gamma   90.00
#
_symmetry.space_group_name_H-M   'P 1'
#
loop_
_entity.id
_entity.type
_entity.pdbx_description
1 polymer ?
#
loop_
_entity_poly.entity_id
_entity_poly.type
_entity_poly.pdbx_seq_one_letter_code
_entity_poly.pdbx_strand_id
1 'polypeptide(L)'
;MAAMTTTSRVAMPVAAVLLLVPALAACGGATDGKTVRELAAGPDAVKARQQAESAIRDTVAAWDTGTPLTLGLLALEDTCAGGTAKEWFYSTGDDRYKIRCTLYATAYFGADPRHMADTIDGILTAGDRTGSPIPFAHDFQYARTVVDYYRGRTGDPQGPGTGEPTLLSAAPVTLRWDQVKSEGNEESRGKRELIGEPRPCAPRGPPTLRRCLREPASTSVADLRRTYGMVFELPFVADDYFVVWK
;
A
#
# COMPACT_ATOMS: atom_id res chain seq x y z
N MET A 1 -29.28 -79.11 15.79
CA MET A 1 -30.38 -78.93 16.77
C MET A 1 -31.20 -77.75 16.29
N ALA A 2 -32.46 -78.01 15.94
CA ALA A 2 -33.41 -77.02 15.46
C ALA A 2 -34.09 -76.31 16.64
N ALA A 3 -34.31 -75.00 16.52
CA ALA A 3 -35.42 -74.30 17.14
C ALA A 3 -35.74 -73.06 16.29
N MET A 4 -36.84 -73.16 15.53
CA MET A 4 -37.57 -72.02 14.96
C MET A 4 -38.31 -71.29 16.10
N THR A 5 -38.29 -69.96 16.07
CA THR A 5 -39.35 -69.14 16.68
C THR A 5 -39.52 -67.83 15.90
N THR A 6 -40.54 -67.87 15.03
CA THR A 6 -41.62 -66.90 14.79
C THR A 6 -41.39 -65.40 15.09
N THR A 7 -41.37 -64.63 14.01
CA THR A 7 -42.05 -63.35 13.73
C THR A 7 -42.39 -62.38 14.87
N SER A 8 -41.90 -61.13 14.75
CA SER A 8 -42.78 -59.96 14.67
C SER A 8 -42.04 -58.74 14.09
N ARG A 9 -42.52 -58.24 12.95
CA ARG A 9 -42.19 -56.89 12.47
C ARG A 9 -43.12 -55.92 13.20
N VAL A 10 -42.55 -55.07 14.04
CA VAL A 10 -43.23 -53.85 14.48
C VAL A 10 -42.55 -52.68 13.80
N ALA A 11 -43.23 -52.14 12.79
CA ALA A 11 -42.99 -50.80 12.30
C ALA A 11 -43.50 -49.83 13.36
N MET A 12 -42.67 -48.86 13.76
CA MET A 12 -43.09 -47.68 14.49
C MET A 12 -42.28 -46.46 14.02
N PRO A 13 -42.87 -45.26 14.13
CA PRO A 13 -42.83 -44.27 13.08
C PRO A 13 -41.77 -43.20 13.31
N VAL A 14 -41.48 -42.52 12.20
CA VAL A 14 -40.81 -41.24 12.07
C VAL A 14 -41.15 -40.27 13.21
N ALA A 15 -40.13 -39.87 13.96
CA ALA A 15 -40.11 -38.62 14.71
C ALA A 15 -38.71 -38.00 14.60
N ALA A 16 -38.33 -37.62 13.38
CA ALA A 16 -37.23 -36.70 13.19
C ALA A 16 -37.68 -35.33 13.69
N VAL A 17 -37.30 -34.99 14.92
CA VAL A 17 -37.39 -33.62 15.44
C VAL A 17 -36.39 -32.78 14.62
N LEU A 18 -36.87 -32.26 13.49
CA LEU A 18 -36.24 -31.15 12.78
C LEU A 18 -36.30 -29.95 13.73
N LEU A 19 -35.22 -29.75 14.48
CA LEU A 19 -34.89 -28.47 15.06
C LEU A 19 -34.72 -27.48 13.89
N LEU A 20 -35.83 -26.85 13.52
CA LEU A 20 -35.86 -25.62 12.73
C LEU A 20 -35.19 -24.55 13.60
N VAL A 21 -33.86 -24.49 13.50
CA VAL A 21 -33.14 -23.27 13.84
C VAL A 21 -33.74 -22.20 12.93
N PRO A 22 -34.34 -21.13 13.46
CA PRO A 22 -34.78 -20.03 12.63
C PRO A 22 -33.53 -19.49 11.95
N ALA A 23 -33.39 -19.75 10.65
CA ALA A 23 -32.47 -19.03 9.81
C ALA A 23 -32.93 -17.57 9.87
N LEU A 24 -32.27 -16.79 10.74
CA LEU A 24 -32.31 -15.35 10.61
C LEU A 24 -31.88 -15.09 9.17
N ALA A 25 -32.83 -14.67 8.36
CA ALA A 25 -32.57 -14.08 7.07
C ALA A 25 -31.65 -12.89 7.34
N ALA A 26 -30.34 -13.13 7.24
CA ALA A 26 -29.35 -12.08 7.22
C ALA A 26 -29.55 -11.38 5.89
N CYS A 27 -30.51 -10.45 5.84
CA CYS A 27 -30.54 -9.41 4.83
C CYS A 27 -29.11 -8.87 4.74
N GLY A 28 -28.48 -9.04 3.58
CA GLY A 28 -27.08 -8.66 3.33
C GLY A 28 -26.91 -7.15 3.37
N GLY A 29 -27.04 -6.57 4.57
CA GLY A 29 -26.90 -5.16 4.85
C GLY A 29 -25.45 -4.72 4.83
N ALA A 30 -25.27 -3.40 4.80
CA ALA A 30 -23.97 -2.80 5.04
C ALA A 30 -23.49 -3.12 6.46
N THR A 31 -22.18 -3.31 6.62
CA THR A 31 -21.59 -3.52 7.95
C THR A 31 -21.60 -2.19 8.71
N ASP A 32 -22.22 -2.17 9.88
CA ASP A 32 -22.32 -0.95 10.67
C ASP A 32 -20.97 -0.56 11.30
N GLY A 33 -20.83 0.73 11.64
CA GLY A 33 -19.57 1.26 12.17
C GLY A 33 -19.12 0.70 13.53
N LYS A 34 -20.03 0.14 14.35
CA LYS A 34 -19.65 -0.53 15.61
C LYS A 34 -19.00 -1.87 15.30
N THR A 35 -19.61 -2.66 14.42
CA THR A 35 -19.04 -3.94 13.97
C THR A 35 -17.67 -3.75 13.32
N VAL A 36 -17.50 -2.72 12.48
CA VAL A 36 -16.18 -2.40 11.89
C VAL A 36 -15.14 -2.10 12.97
N ARG A 37 -15.49 -1.33 14.02
CA ARG A 37 -14.60 -1.02 15.14
C ARG A 37 -14.20 -2.25 15.93
N GLU A 38 -15.16 -3.12 16.23
CA GLU A 38 -14.90 -4.35 16.98
C GLU A 38 -13.99 -5.29 16.21
N LEU A 39 -14.24 -5.48 14.90
CA LEU A 39 -13.40 -6.33 14.06
C LEU A 39 -11.99 -5.75 13.86
N ALA A 40 -11.87 -4.44 13.57
CA ALA A 40 -10.58 -3.79 13.36
C ALA A 40 -9.70 -3.72 14.62
N ALA A 41 -10.32 -3.69 15.81
CA ALA A 41 -9.63 -3.72 17.09
C ALA A 41 -9.38 -5.15 17.62
N GLY A 42 -9.89 -6.17 16.94
CA GLY A 42 -9.72 -7.56 17.31
C GLY A 42 -8.25 -8.02 17.24
N PRO A 43 -7.87 -9.07 18.00
CA PRO A 43 -6.48 -9.52 18.08
C PRO A 43 -5.90 -9.94 16.73
N ASP A 44 -6.69 -10.58 15.87
CA ASP A 44 -6.25 -11.00 14.54
C ASP A 44 -5.97 -9.81 13.62
N ALA A 45 -6.84 -8.80 13.63
CA ALA A 45 -6.65 -7.57 12.86
C ALA A 45 -5.41 -6.79 13.33
N VAL A 46 -5.22 -6.69 14.66
CA VAL A 46 -4.05 -6.03 15.25
C VAL A 46 -2.76 -6.75 14.87
N LYS A 47 -2.74 -8.09 14.95
CA LYS A 47 -1.59 -8.90 14.57
C LYS A 47 -1.27 -8.75 13.08
N ALA A 48 -2.28 -8.84 12.22
CA ALA A 48 -2.12 -8.68 10.78
C ALA A 48 -1.58 -7.30 10.42
N ARG A 49 -2.09 -6.24 11.07
CA ARG A 49 -1.57 -4.88 10.91
C ARG A 49 -0.10 -4.78 11.32
N GLN A 50 0.26 -5.30 12.49
CA GLN A 50 1.65 -5.26 12.97
C GLN A 50 2.61 -5.98 12.01
N GLN A 51 2.20 -7.12 11.46
CA GLN A 51 2.97 -7.84 10.45
C GLN A 51 3.13 -7.02 9.16
N ALA A 52 2.04 -6.41 8.67
CA ALA A 52 2.09 -5.57 7.48
C ALA A 52 2.97 -4.33 7.68
N GLU A 53 2.83 -3.63 8.82
CA GLU A 53 3.68 -2.49 9.13
C GLU A 53 5.16 -2.90 9.28
N SER A 54 5.45 -4.06 9.88
CA SER A 54 6.83 -4.56 10.01
C SER A 54 7.44 -4.83 8.63
N ALA A 55 6.73 -5.54 7.75
CA ALA A 55 7.23 -5.84 6.41
C ALA A 55 7.53 -4.58 5.58
N ILE A 56 6.68 -3.54 5.72
CA ILE A 56 6.93 -2.24 5.11
C ILE A 56 8.19 -1.59 5.71
N ARG A 57 8.32 -1.56 7.04
CA ARG A 57 9.51 -0.99 7.70
C ARG A 57 10.80 -1.72 7.33
N ASP A 58 10.76 -3.04 7.20
CA ASP A 58 11.91 -3.85 6.75
C ASP A 58 12.31 -3.49 5.32
N THR A 59 11.34 -3.29 4.43
CA THR A 59 11.58 -2.84 3.05
C THR A 59 12.18 -1.43 3.04
N VAL A 60 11.61 -0.49 3.80
CA VAL A 60 12.12 0.87 3.92
C VAL A 60 13.54 0.90 4.48
N ALA A 61 13.86 0.07 5.46
CA ALA A 61 15.20 -0.07 6.02
C ALA A 61 16.19 -0.61 4.99
N ALA A 62 15.78 -1.54 4.12
CA ALA A 62 16.63 -2.03 3.03
C ALA A 62 16.94 -0.92 2.01
N TRP A 63 16.00 -0.01 1.76
CA TRP A 63 16.24 1.18 0.92
C TRP A 63 17.22 2.15 1.59
N ASP A 64 16.99 2.48 2.86
CA ASP A 64 17.84 3.42 3.63
C ASP A 64 19.28 2.93 3.78
N THR A 65 19.46 1.64 4.07
CA THR A 65 20.80 1.04 4.26
C THR A 65 21.47 0.62 2.95
N GLY A 66 20.68 0.31 1.93
CA GLY A 66 21.14 -0.29 0.69
C GLY A 66 21.47 0.72 -0.42
N THR A 67 20.98 1.95 -0.32
CA THR A 67 21.07 2.99 -1.35
C THR A 67 21.71 4.28 -0.82
N PRO A 68 22.03 5.27 -1.68
CA PRO A 68 22.48 6.60 -1.24
C PRO A 68 21.39 7.49 -0.64
N LEU A 69 20.16 7.01 -0.50
CA LEU A 69 19.04 7.75 0.07
C LEU A 69 19.08 7.69 1.61
N THR A 70 18.68 8.78 2.28
CA THR A 70 18.55 8.81 3.73
C THR A 70 17.09 8.95 4.15
N LEU A 71 16.55 7.97 4.87
CA LEU A 71 15.18 8.01 5.37
C LEU A 71 14.99 9.18 6.33
N GLY A 72 14.03 10.03 6.01
CA GLY A 72 13.71 11.20 6.81
C GLY A 72 12.33 11.15 7.45
N LEU A 73 11.37 10.55 6.76
CA LEU A 73 9.98 10.47 7.20
C LEU A 73 9.30 9.22 6.62
N LEU A 74 8.62 8.46 7.47
CA LEU A 74 7.67 7.42 7.07
C LEU A 74 6.26 7.82 7.50
N ALA A 75 5.35 7.93 6.53
CA ALA A 75 3.94 8.17 6.77
C ALA A 75 3.15 6.88 6.53
N LEU A 76 2.35 6.46 7.50
CA LEU A 76 1.48 5.29 7.42
C LEU A 76 0.03 5.73 7.51
N GLU A 77 -0.82 5.12 6.69
CA GLU A 77 -2.27 5.29 6.67
C GLU A 77 -2.94 3.92 6.63
N ASP A 78 -3.49 3.50 7.76
CA ASP A 78 -4.28 2.30 7.92
C ASP A 78 -5.76 2.65 7.78
N THR A 79 -6.46 2.01 6.84
CA THR A 79 -7.88 2.22 6.58
C THR A 79 -8.62 0.90 6.64
N CYS A 80 -9.65 0.82 7.48
CA CYS A 80 -10.60 -0.30 7.50
C CYS A 80 -11.98 0.18 7.05
N ALA A 81 -12.54 -0.47 6.04
CA ALA A 81 -13.86 -0.20 5.51
C ALA A 81 -14.80 -1.37 5.76
N GLY A 82 -16.01 -1.07 6.26
CA GLY A 82 -17.10 -2.03 6.29
C GLY A 82 -17.62 -2.32 4.88
N GLY A 83 -18.05 -3.55 4.62
CA GLY A 83 -18.63 -3.89 3.32
C GLY A 83 -20.02 -3.30 3.12
N THR A 84 -20.39 -3.11 1.86
CA THR A 84 -21.65 -2.49 1.41
C THR A 84 -22.80 -3.50 1.34
N ALA A 85 -24.03 -3.03 1.18
CA ALA A 85 -25.14 -3.92 0.88
C ALA A 85 -24.97 -4.54 -0.52
N LYS A 86 -25.57 -5.70 -0.76
CA LYS A 86 -25.47 -6.41 -2.06
C LYS A 86 -25.87 -5.49 -3.22
N GLU A 87 -24.95 -5.30 -4.16
CA GLU A 87 -25.18 -4.50 -5.37
C GLU A 87 -25.73 -5.42 -6.47
N TRP A 88 -26.91 -5.09 -7.03
CA TRP A 88 -27.64 -6.02 -7.91
C TRP A 88 -27.22 -5.96 -9.39
N PHE A 89 -26.53 -4.89 -9.81
CA PHE A 89 -26.24 -4.64 -11.23
C PHE A 89 -24.74 -4.45 -11.53
N TYR A 90 -23.96 -3.90 -10.60
CA TYR A 90 -22.51 -3.75 -10.72
C TYR A 90 -21.88 -3.90 -9.34
N SER A 91 -21.37 -5.10 -9.02
CA SER A 91 -20.64 -5.30 -7.76
C SER A 91 -19.25 -4.68 -7.89
N THR A 92 -18.97 -3.72 -7.03
CA THR A 92 -17.62 -3.19 -6.79
C THR A 92 -16.71 -4.16 -6.02
N GLY A 93 -17.26 -5.30 -5.58
CA GLY A 93 -16.62 -6.28 -4.73
C GLY A 93 -16.74 -5.98 -3.23
N ASP A 94 -17.19 -4.77 -2.88
CA ASP A 94 -17.34 -4.29 -1.49
C ASP A 94 -18.53 -4.94 -0.76
N ASP A 95 -19.43 -5.59 -1.50
CA ASP A 95 -20.55 -6.34 -0.95
C ASP A 95 -20.17 -7.74 -0.42
N ARG A 96 -18.96 -8.22 -0.74
CA ARG A 96 -18.48 -9.57 -0.41
C ARG A 96 -17.88 -9.70 0.98
N TYR A 97 -17.40 -8.61 1.57
CA TYR A 97 -16.73 -8.63 2.87
C TYR A 97 -17.55 -7.94 3.96
N LYS A 98 -17.33 -8.32 5.22
CA LYS A 98 -17.79 -7.57 6.41
C LYS A 98 -16.85 -6.40 6.67
N ILE A 99 -15.55 -6.65 6.60
CA ILE A 99 -14.51 -5.63 6.74
C ILE A 99 -13.34 -5.96 5.82
N ARG A 100 -12.72 -4.91 5.28
CA ARG A 100 -11.45 -4.95 4.56
C ARG A 100 -10.56 -3.85 5.10
N CYS A 101 -9.35 -4.20 5.49
CA CYS A 101 -8.34 -3.26 5.95
C CYS A 101 -7.16 -3.21 4.98
N THR A 102 -6.72 -2.00 4.66
CA THR A 102 -5.63 -1.71 3.74
C THR A 102 -4.66 -0.77 4.44
N LEU A 103 -3.36 -1.01 4.27
CA LEU A 103 -2.31 -0.16 4.81
C LEU A 103 -1.54 0.47 3.67
N TYR A 104 -1.59 1.80 3.61
CA TYR A 104 -0.76 2.61 2.73
C TYR A 104 0.43 3.13 3.52
N ALA A 105 1.61 3.13 2.92
CA ALA A 105 2.77 3.80 3.48
C ALA A 105 3.46 4.65 2.41
N THR A 106 4.07 5.73 2.83
CA THR A 106 4.95 6.54 1.97
C THR A 106 6.22 6.85 2.74
N ALA A 107 7.34 6.37 2.22
CA ALA A 107 8.66 6.74 2.72
C ALA A 107 9.19 7.94 1.94
N TYR A 108 9.73 8.91 2.67
CA TYR A 108 10.35 10.09 2.15
C TYR A 108 11.83 10.08 2.52
N PHE A 109 12.68 10.17 1.50
CA PHE A 109 14.12 10.13 1.67
C PHE A 109 14.76 11.45 1.23
N GLY A 110 15.77 11.90 1.96
CA GLY A 110 16.62 13.00 1.55
C GLY A 110 17.78 12.53 0.66
N ALA A 111 18.20 13.37 -0.26
CA ALA A 111 19.41 13.20 -1.07
C ALA A 111 19.99 14.58 -1.47
N ASP A 112 21.26 14.60 -1.90
CA ASP A 112 21.90 15.81 -2.43
C ASP A 112 21.61 15.96 -3.95
N PRO A 113 20.95 17.05 -4.39
CA PRO A 113 20.63 17.26 -5.81
C PRO A 113 21.86 17.38 -6.72
N ARG A 114 23.04 17.68 -6.18
CA ARG A 114 24.29 17.76 -6.96
C ARG A 114 24.81 16.40 -7.40
N HIS A 115 24.35 15.33 -6.75
CA HIS A 115 24.79 13.96 -6.98
C HIS A 115 23.68 13.10 -7.60
N MET A 116 22.72 13.72 -8.31
CA MET A 116 21.52 13.01 -8.79
C MET A 116 21.84 11.77 -9.64
N ALA A 117 22.82 11.88 -10.54
CA ALA A 117 23.28 10.74 -11.34
C ALA A 117 23.78 9.58 -10.46
N ASP A 118 24.62 9.89 -9.47
CA ASP A 118 25.22 8.91 -8.57
C ASP A 118 24.18 8.32 -7.61
N THR A 119 23.19 9.12 -7.18
CA THR A 119 22.08 8.67 -6.36
C THR A 119 21.24 7.62 -7.09
N ILE A 120 20.83 7.90 -8.34
CA ILE A 120 20.05 6.94 -9.13
C ILE A 120 20.91 5.71 -9.46
N ASP A 121 22.14 5.88 -9.91
CA ASP A 121 23.08 4.78 -10.22
C ASP A 121 23.31 3.88 -8.99
N GLY A 122 23.39 4.47 -7.79
CA GLY A 122 23.47 3.74 -6.52
C GLY A 122 22.19 2.96 -6.17
N ILE A 123 21.00 3.49 -6.49
CA ILE A 123 19.73 2.76 -6.37
C ILE A 123 19.73 1.56 -7.32
N LEU A 124 20.14 1.75 -8.57
CA LEU A 124 20.22 0.66 -9.56
C LEU A 124 21.22 -0.42 -9.14
N THR A 125 22.39 -0.01 -8.66
CA THR A 125 23.42 -0.91 -8.10
C THR A 125 22.87 -1.74 -6.94
N ALA A 126 22.02 -1.15 -6.09
CA ALA A 126 21.40 -1.87 -5.00
C ALA A 126 20.34 -2.88 -5.49
N GLY A 127 19.63 -2.60 -6.58
CA GLY A 127 18.69 -3.53 -7.21
C GLY A 127 19.37 -4.67 -7.99
N ASP A 128 20.57 -4.47 -8.51
CA ASP A 128 21.34 -5.54 -9.19
C ASP A 128 21.72 -6.71 -8.25
N ARG A 129 21.66 -6.50 -6.93
CA ARG A 129 21.99 -7.55 -5.95
C ARG A 129 20.94 -8.67 -6.00
N THR A 130 21.40 -9.91 -5.98
CA THR A 130 20.51 -11.08 -5.93
C THR A 130 19.59 -11.01 -4.71
N GLY A 131 18.28 -11.11 -4.93
CA GLY A 131 17.28 -11.05 -3.86
C GLY A 131 17.02 -9.65 -3.30
N SER A 132 17.44 -8.59 -4.02
CA SER A 132 17.18 -7.21 -3.60
C SER A 132 15.68 -6.90 -3.56
N PRO A 133 15.17 -6.23 -2.51
CA PRO A 133 13.80 -5.72 -2.47
C PRO A 133 13.63 -4.43 -3.29
N ILE A 134 14.69 -3.92 -3.92
CA ILE A 134 14.69 -2.73 -4.76
C ILE A 134 14.46 -3.17 -6.21
N PRO A 135 13.31 -2.86 -6.83
CA PRO A 135 12.93 -3.38 -8.14
C PRO A 135 13.50 -2.56 -9.31
N PHE A 136 14.55 -1.78 -9.06
CA PHE A 136 15.20 -0.94 -10.07
C PHE A 136 16.64 -1.41 -10.21
N ALA A 137 16.98 -1.95 -11.38
CA ALA A 137 18.29 -2.49 -11.70
C ALA A 137 18.79 -1.92 -13.04
N HIS A 138 20.06 -2.14 -13.36
CA HIS A 138 20.66 -1.62 -14.59
C HIS A 138 20.16 -2.31 -15.87
N ASP A 139 19.47 -3.44 -15.76
CA ASP A 139 18.80 -4.07 -16.90
C ASP A 139 17.60 -3.24 -17.40
N PHE A 140 17.02 -2.40 -16.55
CA PHE A 140 15.95 -1.48 -16.92
C PHE A 140 16.49 -0.32 -17.77
N GLN A 141 16.29 -0.42 -19.08
CA GLN A 141 16.81 0.54 -20.07
C GLN A 141 16.44 1.99 -19.74
N TYR A 142 15.20 2.25 -19.35
CA TYR A 142 14.75 3.61 -19.04
C TYR A 142 15.54 4.21 -17.87
N ALA A 143 15.79 3.45 -16.80
CA ALA A 143 16.56 3.95 -15.66
C ALA A 143 18.01 4.29 -16.03
N ARG A 144 18.66 3.50 -16.89
CA ARG A 144 19.98 3.84 -17.42
C ARG A 144 19.98 5.15 -18.20
N THR A 145 18.96 5.38 -19.04
CA THR A 145 18.79 6.64 -19.78
C THR A 145 18.60 7.82 -18.83
N VAL A 146 17.87 7.64 -17.72
CA VAL A 146 17.72 8.67 -16.68
C VAL A 146 19.08 8.99 -16.02
N VAL A 147 19.89 7.98 -15.70
CA VAL A 147 21.26 8.21 -15.18
C VAL A 147 22.09 9.00 -16.17
N ASP A 148 22.09 8.61 -17.44
CA ASP A 148 22.85 9.30 -18.50
C ASP A 148 22.36 10.74 -18.72
N TYR A 149 21.05 11.02 -18.53
CA TYR A 149 20.51 12.37 -18.58
C TYR A 149 21.10 13.26 -17.48
N TYR A 150 21.17 12.77 -16.25
CA TYR A 150 21.77 13.53 -15.14
C TYR A 150 23.30 13.66 -15.28
N ARG A 151 23.96 12.73 -15.99
CA ARG A 151 25.37 12.85 -16.39
C ARG A 151 25.60 13.81 -17.57
N GLY A 152 24.54 14.32 -18.20
CA GLY A 152 24.63 15.20 -19.37
C GLY A 152 25.03 14.49 -20.67
N ARG A 153 24.80 13.17 -20.77
CA ARG A 153 25.18 12.34 -21.93
C ARG A 153 24.05 12.15 -22.95
N THR A 154 22.81 12.43 -22.54
CA THR A 154 21.61 12.33 -23.39
C THR A 154 20.68 13.52 -23.11
N GLY A 155 19.82 13.83 -24.08
CA GLY A 155 18.64 14.67 -23.85
C GLY A 155 17.56 13.92 -23.07
N ASP A 156 16.37 14.51 -23.03
CA ASP A 156 15.21 14.03 -22.26
C ASP A 156 14.89 12.55 -22.51
N PRO A 157 14.86 11.69 -21.46
CA PRO A 157 14.67 10.24 -21.61
C PRO A 157 13.34 9.81 -22.23
N GLN A 158 12.29 10.65 -22.14
CA GLN A 158 10.98 10.38 -22.72
C GLN A 158 10.78 11.07 -24.09
N GLY A 159 11.82 11.72 -24.60
CA GLY A 159 11.81 12.44 -25.88
C GLY A 159 11.86 13.97 -25.71
N PRO A 160 12.22 14.70 -26.77
CA PRO A 160 12.45 16.14 -26.70
C PRO A 160 11.25 16.92 -26.13
N GLY A 161 11.49 17.80 -25.16
CA GLY A 161 10.46 18.68 -24.59
C GLY A 161 9.62 18.03 -23.50
N THR A 162 9.98 16.82 -23.06
CA THR A 162 9.35 16.16 -21.91
C THR A 162 9.92 16.64 -20.57
N GLY A 163 11.08 17.31 -20.61
CA GLY A 163 11.71 17.92 -19.44
C GLY A 163 12.51 16.92 -18.60
N GLU A 164 12.81 17.33 -17.37
CA GLU A 164 13.56 16.51 -16.44
C GLU A 164 12.75 15.27 -16.01
N PRO A 165 13.32 14.07 -16.06
CA PRO A 165 12.69 12.88 -15.49
C PRO A 165 12.61 13.02 -13.96
N THR A 166 11.43 12.82 -13.38
CA THR A 166 11.21 12.89 -11.91
C THR A 166 10.64 11.60 -11.33
N LEU A 167 10.68 10.51 -12.10
CA LEU A 167 10.13 9.23 -11.68
C LEU A 167 10.83 8.00 -12.30
N LEU A 168 10.82 6.89 -11.56
CA LEU A 168 11.03 5.53 -12.05
C LEU A 168 9.83 4.68 -11.64
N SER A 169 9.36 3.83 -12.55
CA SER A 169 8.23 2.93 -12.26
C SER A 169 8.58 1.50 -12.67
N ALA A 170 8.49 0.60 -11.70
CA ALA A 170 8.65 -0.85 -11.85
C ALA A 170 7.55 -1.49 -11.02
N ALA A 171 6.44 -1.86 -11.66
CA ALA A 171 5.23 -2.28 -10.98
C ALA A 171 5.52 -3.36 -9.92
N PRO A 172 5.03 -3.21 -8.67
CA PRO A 172 4.08 -2.19 -8.20
C PRO A 172 4.72 -0.90 -7.65
N VAL A 173 6.04 -0.75 -7.72
CA VAL A 173 6.80 0.32 -7.06
C VAL A 173 7.00 1.51 -7.99
N THR A 174 6.78 2.71 -7.48
CA THR A 174 7.07 3.96 -8.19
C THR A 174 7.90 4.86 -7.31
N LEU A 175 9.13 5.15 -7.72
CA LEU A 175 10.00 6.12 -7.06
C LEU A 175 9.81 7.48 -7.74
N ARG A 176 9.58 8.54 -6.96
CA ARG A 176 9.47 9.92 -7.46
C ARG A 176 10.45 10.82 -6.72
N TRP A 177 10.81 11.96 -7.28
CA TRP A 177 11.68 12.93 -6.61
C TRP A 177 11.40 14.37 -7.04
N ASP A 178 11.93 15.31 -6.25
CA ASP A 178 11.90 16.74 -6.58
C ASP A 178 12.62 17.03 -7.90
N GLN A 179 12.04 17.88 -8.74
CA GLN A 179 12.72 18.42 -9.91
C GLN A 179 13.95 19.25 -9.51
N VAL A 180 15.12 18.92 -10.08
CA VAL A 180 16.41 19.54 -9.74
C VAL A 180 16.73 20.73 -10.65
N LYS A 181 16.45 20.62 -11.95
CA LYS A 181 16.69 21.62 -12.98
C LYS A 181 15.47 22.52 -13.13
N SER A 182 15.68 23.83 -12.98
CA SER A 182 14.72 24.86 -13.37
C SER A 182 14.78 25.13 -14.87
N GLU A 183 14.49 24.13 -15.70
CA GLU A 183 14.43 24.35 -17.15
C GLU A 183 12.98 24.32 -17.60
N GLY A 184 12.42 25.51 -17.70
CA GLY A 184 11.17 25.80 -18.36
C GLY A 184 11.32 27.13 -19.07
N ASN A 185 10.67 27.26 -20.22
CA ASN A 185 10.55 28.48 -21.01
C ASN A 185 10.12 29.64 -20.07
N GLU A 186 10.35 30.89 -20.47
CA GLU A 186 10.14 32.07 -19.62
C GLU A 186 8.72 32.16 -18.97
N GLU A 187 7.75 31.46 -19.55
CA GLU A 187 6.36 31.29 -19.08
C GLU A 187 6.18 30.22 -17.97
N SER A 188 7.08 29.23 -17.88
CA SER A 188 7.10 28.13 -16.89
C SER A 188 8.08 28.37 -15.72
N ARG A 189 8.68 29.56 -15.65
CA ARG A 189 9.77 29.93 -14.71
C ARG A 189 9.37 29.96 -13.21
N GLY A 190 8.20 29.45 -12.84
CA GLY A 190 7.59 29.68 -11.53
C GLY A 190 7.30 28.47 -10.65
N LYS A 191 7.29 27.22 -11.15
CA LYS A 191 6.87 26.09 -10.31
C LYS A 191 7.62 24.79 -10.64
N ARG A 192 8.77 24.59 -9.99
CA ARG A 192 9.40 23.27 -9.91
C ARG A 192 8.37 22.26 -9.41
N GLU A 193 8.30 21.08 -10.02
CA GLU A 193 7.55 19.97 -9.45
C GLU A 193 8.30 19.46 -8.21
N LEU A 194 7.68 19.61 -7.04
CA LEU A 194 8.26 19.19 -5.77
C LEU A 194 7.34 18.16 -5.12
N ILE A 195 7.95 17.19 -4.45
CA ILE A 195 7.28 16.24 -3.57
C ILE A 195 6.56 17.01 -2.46
N GLY A 196 5.27 16.73 -2.32
CA GLY A 196 4.39 17.36 -1.33
C GLY A 196 4.46 16.68 0.03
N GLU A 197 3.89 17.36 1.04
CA GLU A 197 3.70 16.78 2.36
C GLU A 197 2.77 15.54 2.32
N PRO A 198 2.91 14.60 3.28
CA PRO A 198 1.95 13.53 3.44
C PRO A 198 0.52 14.09 3.56
N ARG A 199 -0.43 13.38 2.96
CA ARG A 199 -1.84 13.80 3.00
C ARG A 199 -2.30 13.97 4.46
N PRO A 200 -3.02 15.05 4.80
CA PRO A 200 -3.59 15.20 6.11
C PRO A 200 -4.47 14.01 6.48
N CYS A 201 -4.38 13.56 7.73
CA CYS A 201 -5.25 12.52 8.26
C CYS A 201 -6.66 13.07 8.51
N ALA A 202 -7.42 13.32 7.43
CA ALA A 202 -8.79 13.76 7.53
C ALA A 202 -9.72 12.58 7.88
N PRO A 203 -10.71 12.76 8.78
CA PRO A 203 -11.75 11.77 8.99
C PRO A 203 -12.49 11.51 7.67
N ARG A 204 -12.55 10.26 7.22
CA ARG A 204 -13.55 9.84 6.23
C ARG A 204 -14.83 9.50 6.98
N GLY A 205 -15.98 9.80 6.37
CA GLY A 205 -17.27 9.51 6.99
C GLY A 205 -17.43 8.04 7.38
N PRO A 206 -18.22 7.72 8.41
CA PRO A 206 -18.51 6.33 8.78
C PRO A 206 -19.17 5.58 7.59
N PRO A 207 -18.95 4.24 7.44
CA PRO A 207 -18.35 3.30 8.39
C PRO A 207 -16.87 2.98 8.08
N THR A 208 -16.06 4.00 7.81
CA THR A 208 -14.60 3.82 7.66
C THR A 208 -13.86 4.20 8.94
N LEU A 209 -12.86 3.39 9.31
CA LEU A 209 -11.89 3.71 10.34
C LEU A 209 -10.57 4.02 9.67
N ARG A 210 -9.90 5.05 10.19
CA ARG A 210 -8.61 5.50 9.67
C ARG A 210 -7.66 5.78 10.83
N ARG A 211 -6.45 5.26 10.73
CA ARG A 211 -5.33 5.58 11.61
C ARG A 211 -4.18 6.07 10.75
N CYS A 212 -3.64 7.24 11.08
CA CYS A 212 -2.41 7.71 10.44
C CYS A 212 -1.30 7.85 11.46
N LEU A 213 -0.08 7.50 11.05
CA LEU A 213 1.12 7.61 11.84
C LEU A 213 2.21 8.28 11.01
N ARG A 214 3.02 9.12 11.64
CA ARG A 214 4.18 9.77 11.04
C ARG A 214 5.40 9.52 11.92
N GLU A 215 6.48 9.06 11.31
CA GLU A 215 7.70 8.64 11.99
C GLU A 215 8.90 9.34 11.33
N PRO A 216 9.57 10.30 12.00
CA PRO A 216 9.18 10.97 13.23
C PRO A 216 7.96 11.89 13.05
N ALA A 217 7.16 12.07 14.12
CA ALA A 217 5.93 12.88 14.04
C ALA A 217 6.18 14.39 13.82
N SER A 218 7.36 14.88 14.18
CA SER A 218 7.76 16.29 14.07
C SER A 218 8.34 16.66 12.72
N THR A 219 8.69 15.68 11.87
CA THR A 219 9.38 15.93 10.61
C THR A 219 8.39 16.21 9.49
N SER A 220 8.69 17.22 8.67
CA SER A 220 7.98 17.53 7.42
C SER A 220 8.86 17.29 6.19
N VAL A 221 8.24 17.13 5.03
CA VAL A 221 8.96 17.06 3.74
C VAL A 221 9.74 18.36 3.50
N ALA A 222 9.21 19.50 3.93
CA ALA A 222 9.92 20.77 3.89
C ALA A 222 11.21 20.78 4.73
N ASP A 223 11.23 20.12 5.90
CA ASP A 223 12.43 20.00 6.73
C ASP A 223 13.49 19.10 6.09
N LEU A 224 13.07 18.00 5.47
CA LEU A 224 13.96 17.13 4.70
C LEU A 224 14.61 17.89 3.55
N ARG A 225 13.80 18.64 2.78
CA ARG A 225 14.32 19.45 1.68
C ARG A 225 15.30 20.52 2.15
N ARG A 226 15.06 21.14 3.32
CA ARG A 226 16.01 22.10 3.92
C ARG A 226 17.33 21.45 4.31
N THR A 227 17.29 20.20 4.76
CA THR A 227 18.46 19.46 5.27
C THR A 227 19.29 18.86 4.15
N TYR A 228 18.65 18.21 3.18
CA TYR A 228 19.31 17.42 2.14
C TYR A 228 19.36 18.12 0.78
N GLY A 229 18.44 19.06 0.53
CA GLY A 229 18.33 19.81 -0.73
C GLY A 229 17.25 19.27 -1.67
N MET A 230 16.97 17.97 -1.66
CA MET A 230 15.86 17.35 -2.39
C MET A 230 15.26 16.17 -1.64
N VAL A 231 14.05 15.79 -2.05
CA VAL A 231 13.28 14.67 -1.47
C VAL A 231 12.88 13.67 -2.55
N PHE A 232 13.02 12.39 -2.22
CA PHE A 232 12.45 11.24 -2.91
C PHE A 232 11.20 10.74 -2.17
N GLU A 233 10.20 10.29 -2.92
CA GLU A 233 8.96 9.69 -2.42
C GLU A 233 8.84 8.26 -2.93
N LEU A 234 8.55 7.33 -2.02
CA LEU A 234 8.35 5.92 -2.32
C LEU A 234 7.07 5.41 -1.61
N PRO A 235 5.96 5.25 -2.34
CA PRO A 235 4.73 4.69 -1.81
C PRO A 235 4.78 3.15 -1.79
N PHE A 236 4.18 2.57 -0.76
CA PHE A 236 3.95 1.15 -0.56
C PHE A 236 2.48 0.91 -0.26
N VAL A 237 1.98 -0.25 -0.68
CA VAL A 237 0.63 -0.69 -0.36
C VAL A 237 0.68 -2.13 0.13
N ALA A 238 0.16 -2.36 1.33
CA ALA A 238 -0.22 -3.69 1.80
C ALA A 238 -1.73 -3.81 1.65
N ASP A 239 -2.12 -4.23 0.44
CA ASP A 239 -3.51 -4.47 0.08
C ASP A 239 -4.10 -5.58 0.94
N ASP A 240 -5.31 -5.34 1.43
CA ASP A 240 -6.17 -6.34 2.04
C ASP A 240 -5.48 -7.18 3.13
N TYR A 241 -4.62 -6.55 3.92
CA TYR A 241 -3.85 -7.22 4.97
C TYR A 241 -4.75 -7.93 5.99
N PHE A 242 -6.00 -7.49 6.12
CA PHE A 242 -7.02 -8.15 6.91
C PHE A 242 -8.40 -8.05 6.25
N VAL A 243 -9.03 -9.19 5.99
CA VAL A 243 -10.38 -9.29 5.40
C VAL A 243 -11.21 -10.31 6.16
N VAL A 244 -12.45 -9.95 6.47
CA VAL A 244 -13.47 -10.90 6.95
C VAL A 244 -14.58 -10.96 5.92
N TRP A 245 -14.85 -12.14 5.37
CA TRP A 245 -15.88 -12.35 4.36
C TRP A 245 -17.30 -12.43 4.99
N LYS A 246 -18.33 -12.16 4.18
CA LYS A 246 -19.73 -12.30 4.61
C LYS A 246 -20.16 -13.76 4.74
#